data_AF-A0A9E1RTW9-F1
#
_entry.id   AF-A0A9E1RTW9-F1
#
_cell.length_a   1.000
_cell.length_b   1.000
_cell.length_c   1.000
_cell.angle_alpha   90.00
_cell.angle_beta   90.00
_cell.angle_gamma   90.00
#
_symmetry.space_group_name_H-M   'P 1'
#
loop_
_entity.id
_entity.type
_entity.pdbx_description
1 polymer ?
#
loop_
_entity_poly.entity_id
_entity_poly.type
_entity_poly.pdbx_seq_one_letter_code
_entity_poly.pdbx_strand_id
1 'polypeptide(L)'
;MDRSRLSWEACVLEGLADGRWALLQKTHHATIDGASGVIMRRMFTDLTPDAEYGYKSKPWTGEEPPSQAEMLQRATMHLVTNPVKGVRLGLGLLRDVANAAGIKSVSDVAGRARDGVGALTKMADPTHDRRESVSLPVSSAPPTPWNKAISPHRRFAMCSASLANLKRLKDVTGGTLNDVVMAICTGALRAYLLKHDGLPEGPLRAMVPVSIRTGEEEDPWTNRVSAIVADLPTNCADPVERVALCREAMNVAKHQLPMRSRRSPISRRPSSQRQRSGSSLGLSWPVASTRLSTW
;
A
#
# COMPACT_ATOMS: atom_id res chain seq x y z
N MET A 1 -14.87 8.71 -4.10
CA MET A 1 -15.81 9.72 -3.60
C MET A 1 -16.30 10.52 -4.79
N ASP A 2 -17.46 11.16 -4.69
CA ASP A 2 -17.89 12.15 -5.67
C ASP A 2 -16.88 13.30 -5.68
N ARG A 3 -16.27 13.58 -6.83
CA ARG A 3 -15.22 14.61 -6.97
C ARG A 3 -15.79 16.03 -7.09
N SER A 4 -17.11 16.17 -7.21
CA SER A 4 -17.79 17.47 -7.18
C SER A 4 -18.02 18.00 -5.76
N ARG A 5 -17.80 17.17 -4.73
CA ARG A 5 -17.96 17.51 -3.31
C ARG A 5 -16.60 17.60 -2.62
N LEU A 6 -16.63 18.07 -1.37
CA LEU A 6 -15.45 18.03 -0.50
C LEU A 6 -14.85 16.62 -0.45
N SER A 7 -13.52 16.57 -0.37
CA SER A 7 -12.75 15.33 -0.29
C SER A 7 -12.91 14.58 1.04
N TRP A 8 -13.83 15.00 1.89
CA TRP A 8 -14.18 14.35 3.16
C TRP A 8 -15.70 14.39 3.40
N GLU A 9 -16.19 13.43 4.18
CA GLU A 9 -17.59 13.30 4.59
C GLU A 9 -17.62 12.66 5.98
N ALA A 10 -18.55 13.11 6.83
CA ALA A 10 -18.83 12.51 8.13
C ALA A 10 -20.33 12.24 8.25
N CYS A 11 -20.69 11.09 8.80
CA CYS A 11 -22.06 10.65 8.99
C CYS A 11 -22.23 10.10 10.41
N VAL A 12 -23.24 10.60 11.12
CA VAL A 12 -23.64 10.06 12.43
C VAL A 12 -24.70 8.99 12.17
N LEU A 13 -24.44 7.79 12.68
CA LEU A 13 -25.30 6.63 12.61
C LEU A 13 -25.96 6.45 13.97
N GLU A 14 -27.24 6.77 14.05
CA GLU A 14 -28.05 6.66 15.27
C GLU A 14 -28.80 5.32 15.32
N GLY A 15 -29.45 5.04 16.46
CA GLY A 15 -30.30 3.86 16.61
C GLY A 15 -29.56 2.53 16.75
N LEU A 16 -28.30 2.55 17.21
CA LEU A 16 -27.61 1.32 17.58
C LEU A 16 -28.13 0.81 18.93
N ALA A 17 -27.95 -0.49 19.18
CA ALA A 17 -28.35 -1.11 20.43
C ALA A 17 -27.77 -0.37 21.65
N ASP A 18 -28.52 -0.41 22.76
CA ASP A 18 -28.14 0.22 24.04
C ASP A 18 -28.01 1.75 23.96
N GLY A 19 -28.78 2.39 23.08
CA GLY A 19 -28.76 3.85 22.90
C GLY A 19 -27.45 4.37 22.31
N ARG A 20 -26.67 3.50 21.67
CA ARG A 20 -25.39 3.86 21.07
C ARG A 20 -25.58 4.53 19.71
N TRP A 21 -24.54 5.23 19.29
CA TRP A 21 -24.41 5.81 17.96
C TRP A 21 -22.98 5.58 17.45
N ALA A 22 -22.75 5.76 16.16
CA ALA A 22 -21.43 5.65 15.56
C ALA A 22 -21.14 6.83 14.62
N LEU A 23 -19.87 7.26 14.57
CA LEU A 23 -19.39 8.22 13.58
C LEU A 23 -18.68 7.49 12.44
N LEU A 24 -19.20 7.60 11.23
CA LEU A 24 -18.52 7.15 10.01
C LEU A 24 -17.85 8.35 9.34
N GLN A 25 -16.53 8.33 9.24
CA GLN A 25 -15.77 9.33 8.51
C GLN A 25 -15.10 8.72 7.28
N LYS A 26 -15.26 9.39 6.13
CA LYS A 26 -14.65 9.03 4.86
C LYS A 26 -13.83 10.20 4.35
N THR A 27 -12.54 10.00 4.15
CA THR A 27 -11.61 11.04 3.72
C THR A 27 -10.76 10.53 2.56
N HIS A 28 -10.55 11.34 1.54
CA HIS A 28 -9.70 11.01 0.40
C HIS A 28 -8.23 10.95 0.81
N HIS A 29 -7.46 9.96 0.31
CA HIS A 29 -6.04 9.83 0.69
C HIS A 29 -5.13 10.97 0.25
N ALA A 30 -5.61 11.87 -0.62
CA ALA A 30 -4.90 13.11 -0.98
C ALA A 30 -4.88 14.14 0.17
N THR A 31 -5.85 14.07 1.09
CA THR A 31 -5.92 14.99 2.23
C THR A 31 -5.37 14.38 3.51
N ILE A 32 -5.25 13.05 3.58
CA ILE A 32 -4.77 12.36 4.78
C ILE A 32 -4.06 11.05 4.44
N ASP A 33 -2.91 10.81 5.07
CA ASP A 33 -2.24 9.51 5.04
C ASP A 33 -2.70 8.61 6.19
N GLY A 34 -2.24 7.36 6.21
CA GLY A 34 -2.66 6.39 7.22
C GLY A 34 -2.31 6.79 8.65
N ALA A 35 -1.15 7.42 8.88
CA ALA A 35 -0.71 7.84 10.21
C ALA A 35 -1.50 9.06 10.70
N SER A 36 -1.62 10.08 9.86
CA SER A 36 -2.39 11.29 10.12
C SER A 36 -3.87 10.97 10.37
N GLY A 37 -4.41 9.94 9.70
CA GLY A 37 -5.78 9.46 9.90
C GLY A 37 -6.05 8.94 11.31
N VAL A 38 -5.08 8.25 11.92
CA VAL A 38 -5.19 7.77 13.31
C VAL A 38 -5.12 8.92 14.30
N ILE A 39 -4.23 9.89 14.07
CA ILE A 39 -4.11 11.09 14.91
C ILE A 39 -5.41 11.88 14.88
N MET A 40 -5.92 12.18 13.69
CA MET A 40 -7.16 12.91 13.51
C MET A 40 -8.34 12.19 14.20
N ARG A 41 -8.43 10.86 14.07
CA ARG A 41 -9.45 10.08 14.79
C ARG A 41 -9.34 10.25 16.30
N ARG A 42 -8.12 10.17 16.86
CA ARG A 42 -7.90 10.34 18.29
C ARG A 42 -8.36 11.71 18.78
N MET A 43 -8.12 12.76 17.99
CA MET A 43 -8.58 14.11 18.29
C MET A 43 -10.12 14.20 18.29
N PHE A 44 -10.79 13.58 17.31
CA PHE A 44 -12.26 13.53 17.27
C PHE A 44 -12.89 12.73 18.41
N THR A 45 -12.18 11.75 18.95
CA THR A 45 -12.67 10.87 20.02
C THR A 45 -12.06 11.20 21.38
N ASP A 46 -11.49 12.39 21.54
CA ASP A 46 -10.98 12.81 22.83
C ASP A 46 -12.15 13.05 23.79
N LEU A 47 -11.96 12.61 25.04
CA LEU A 47 -12.98 12.74 26.07
C LEU A 47 -12.90 14.10 26.76
N THR A 48 -11.84 14.86 26.53
CA THR A 48 -11.64 16.20 27.10
C THR A 48 -12.21 17.23 26.12
N PRO A 49 -13.22 18.03 26.52
CA PRO A 49 -13.85 19.00 25.63
C PRO A 49 -12.88 20.02 25.01
N ASP A 50 -11.86 20.42 25.77
CA ASP A 50 -10.89 21.46 25.40
C ASP A 50 -9.47 20.89 25.26
N ALA A 51 -9.33 19.68 24.72
CA ALA A 51 -8.02 19.07 24.51
C ALA A 51 -7.14 19.94 23.59
N GLU A 52 -6.03 20.46 24.12
CA GLU A 52 -5.04 21.18 23.33
C GLU A 52 -3.97 20.21 22.78
N TYR A 53 -3.81 20.18 21.46
CA TYR A 53 -2.83 19.30 20.79
C TYR A 53 -1.50 19.99 20.44
N GLY A 54 -1.27 21.20 20.94
CA GLY A 54 -0.04 21.97 20.68
C GLY A 54 0.21 22.24 19.19
N TYR A 55 -0.83 22.17 18.35
CA TYR A 55 -0.72 22.42 16.91
C TYR A 55 -0.42 23.89 16.67
N LYS A 56 0.78 24.17 16.18
CA LYS A 56 1.13 25.49 15.66
C LYS A 56 0.75 25.53 14.20
N SER A 57 -0.28 26.31 13.87
CA SER A 57 -0.63 26.60 12.48
C SER A 57 0.60 27.12 11.76
N LYS A 58 1.03 26.39 10.73
CA LYS A 58 2.05 26.87 9.80
C LYS A 58 1.31 27.47 8.62
N PRO A 59 1.69 28.67 8.14
CA PRO A 59 1.19 29.20 6.89
C PRO A 59 1.44 28.15 5.80
N TRP A 60 0.37 27.67 5.16
CA TRP A 60 0.51 26.79 4.02
C TRP A 60 0.70 27.64 2.77
N THR A 61 1.87 27.53 2.15
CA THR A 61 2.14 28.05 0.81
C THR A 61 2.02 26.88 -0.15
N GLY A 62 1.05 26.93 -1.06
CA GLY A 62 0.94 25.92 -2.10
C GLY A 62 2.19 25.87 -2.96
N GLU A 63 2.60 24.66 -3.36
CA GLU A 63 3.64 24.53 -4.37
C GLU A 63 3.14 25.16 -5.68
N GLU A 64 3.95 26.03 -6.28
CA GLU A 64 3.64 26.55 -7.60
C GLU A 64 3.67 25.40 -8.61
N PRO A 65 2.66 25.28 -9.49
CA PRO A 65 2.69 24.28 -10.55
C PRO A 65 3.91 24.52 -11.43
N PRO A 66 4.64 23.48 -11.84
CA PRO A 66 5.83 23.64 -12.65
C PRO A 66 5.48 24.32 -13.98
N SER A 67 6.33 25.25 -14.39
CA SER A 67 6.23 25.88 -15.70
C SER A 67 6.47 24.87 -16.84
N GLN A 68 6.03 25.19 -18.05
CA GLN A 68 6.28 24.33 -19.22
C GLN A 68 7.78 24.10 -19.46
N ALA A 69 8.62 25.10 -19.22
CA ALA A 69 10.06 25.00 -19.36
C ALA A 69 10.66 24.04 -18.33
N GLU A 70 10.23 24.12 -17.06
CA GLU A 70 10.65 23.19 -16.02
C GLU A 70 10.15 21.77 -16.29
N MET A 71 8.93 21.61 -16.81
CA MET A 71 8.42 20.30 -17.23
C MET A 71 9.30 19.71 -18.33
N LEU A 72 9.67 20.49 -19.35
CA LEU A 72 10.54 20.06 -20.43
C LEU A 72 11.95 19.72 -19.93
N GLN A 73 12.51 20.54 -19.04
CA GLN A 73 13.81 20.29 -18.41
C GLN A 73 13.78 18.99 -17.60
N ARG A 74 12.77 18.81 -16.73
CA ARG A 74 12.59 17.60 -15.93
C ARG A 74 12.41 16.37 -16.82
N ALA A 75 11.63 16.48 -17.89
CA ALA A 75 11.46 15.40 -18.87
C ALA A 75 12.79 15.06 -19.54
N THR A 76 13.55 16.06 -20.00
CA THR A 76 14.85 15.87 -20.66
C THR A 76 15.84 15.20 -19.71
N MET A 77 15.98 15.71 -18.49
CA MET A 77 16.81 15.10 -17.46
C MET A 77 16.38 13.66 -17.18
N HIS A 78 15.08 13.39 -17.11
CA HIS A 78 14.54 12.05 -16.89
C HIS A 78 14.79 11.11 -18.08
N LEU A 79 14.88 11.62 -19.31
CA LEU A 79 15.23 10.81 -20.50
C LEU A 79 16.73 10.51 -20.56
N VAL A 80 17.58 11.47 -20.12
CA VAL A 80 19.03 11.27 -20.01
C VAL A 80 19.37 10.24 -18.94
N THR A 81 18.72 10.31 -17.78
CA THR A 81 18.92 9.34 -16.69
C THR A 81 18.20 8.02 -16.92
N ASN A 82 17.33 7.92 -17.92
CA ASN A 82 16.59 6.70 -18.24
C ASN A 82 16.59 6.45 -19.76
N PRO A 83 17.71 5.93 -20.31
CA PRO A 83 17.90 5.76 -21.75
C PRO A 83 16.83 4.86 -22.39
N VAL A 84 16.33 3.89 -21.64
CA VAL A 84 15.21 3.00 -21.98
C VAL A 84 13.93 3.78 -22.32
N LYS A 85 13.53 4.73 -21.47
CA LYS A 85 12.35 5.58 -21.72
C LYS A 85 12.57 6.54 -22.89
N GLY A 86 13.79 7.07 -23.04
CA GLY A 86 14.21 7.88 -24.19
C GLY A 86 13.97 7.18 -25.53
N VAL A 87 14.46 5.96 -25.65
CA VAL A 87 14.29 5.14 -26.87
C VAL A 87 12.80 4.85 -27.13
N ARG A 88 12.03 4.48 -26.10
CA ARG A 88 10.59 4.18 -26.26
C ARG A 88 9.80 5.41 -26.73
N LEU A 89 10.08 6.58 -26.17
CA LEU A 89 9.42 7.83 -26.59
C LEU A 89 9.78 8.17 -28.04
N GLY A 90 11.06 8.06 -28.41
CA GLY A 90 11.52 8.29 -29.78
C GLY A 90 10.83 7.38 -30.80
N LEU A 91 10.67 6.09 -30.48
CA LEU A 91 9.94 5.14 -31.31
C LEU A 91 8.45 5.48 -31.44
N GLY A 92 7.80 5.95 -30.36
CA GLY A 92 6.40 6.39 -30.39
C GLY A 92 6.19 7.61 -31.29
N LEU A 93 7.03 8.64 -31.12
CA LEU A 93 6.96 9.86 -31.94
C LEU A 93 7.24 9.59 -33.42
N LEU A 94 8.23 8.74 -33.73
CA LEU A 94 8.50 8.33 -35.11
C LEU A 94 7.31 7.62 -35.74
N ARG A 95 6.62 6.76 -34.98
CA ARG A 95 5.40 6.08 -35.43
C ARG A 95 4.26 7.07 -35.68
N ASP A 96 4.06 8.05 -34.81
CA ASP A 96 3.01 9.05 -34.95
C ASP A 96 3.25 9.99 -36.14
N VAL A 97 4.51 10.40 -36.36
CA VAL A 97 4.92 11.18 -37.54
C VAL A 97 4.76 10.37 -38.83
N ALA A 98 5.16 9.08 -38.83
CA ALA A 98 4.98 8.20 -39.99
C ALA A 98 3.51 7.98 -40.33
N ASN A 99 2.65 7.82 -39.32
CA ASN A 99 1.20 7.70 -39.47
C ASN A 99 0.58 8.99 -40.03
N ALA A 100 0.99 10.15 -39.52
CA ALA A 100 0.52 11.46 -39.98
C ALA A 100 0.97 11.78 -41.42
N ALA A 101 2.15 11.30 -41.82
CA ALA A 101 2.70 11.45 -43.17
C ALA A 101 2.20 10.40 -44.19
N GLY A 102 1.32 9.47 -43.78
CA GLY A 102 0.78 8.43 -44.66
C GLY A 102 1.79 7.34 -45.08
N ILE A 103 2.96 7.29 -44.44
CA ILE A 103 4.04 6.36 -44.77
C ILE A 103 3.76 5.02 -44.09
N LYS A 104 3.15 4.07 -44.82
CA LYS A 104 2.85 2.70 -44.35
C LYS A 104 4.06 1.73 -44.41
N SER A 105 5.30 2.24 -44.43
CA SER A 105 6.48 1.38 -44.63
C SER A 105 6.97 0.77 -43.31
N VAL A 106 6.74 -0.53 -43.15
CA VAL A 106 7.05 -1.32 -41.94
C VAL A 106 8.49 -1.87 -41.95
N SER A 107 9.22 -1.78 -43.06
CA SER A 107 10.52 -2.46 -43.22
C SER A 107 11.68 -1.77 -42.49
N ASP A 108 11.75 -0.44 -42.50
CA ASP A 108 12.90 0.29 -41.93
C ASP A 108 12.74 0.55 -40.42
N VAL A 109 11.49 0.60 -39.95
CA VAL A 109 11.15 0.79 -38.53
C VAL A 109 11.35 -0.51 -37.74
N ALA A 110 11.13 -1.67 -38.36
CA ALA A 110 11.25 -2.98 -37.72
C ALA A 110 12.70 -3.34 -37.33
N GLY A 111 13.69 -2.93 -38.13
CA GLY A 111 15.12 -3.17 -37.84
C GLY A 111 15.58 -2.45 -36.57
N ARG A 112 15.25 -1.16 -36.44
CA ARG A 112 15.62 -0.34 -35.27
C ARG A 112 14.80 -0.68 -34.01
N ALA A 113 13.59 -1.19 -34.19
CA ALA A 113 12.78 -1.67 -33.08
C ALA A 113 13.38 -2.94 -32.42
N ARG A 114 13.99 -3.85 -33.17
CA ARG A 114 14.67 -5.04 -32.60
C ARG A 114 15.89 -4.66 -31.77
N ASP A 115 16.69 -3.70 -32.21
CA ASP A 115 17.87 -3.24 -31.47
C ASP A 115 17.49 -2.49 -30.19
N GLY A 116 16.41 -1.69 -30.24
CA GLY A 116 15.82 -1.06 -29.06
C GLY A 116 15.27 -2.07 -28.05
N VAL A 117 14.56 -3.11 -28.51
CA VAL A 117 14.04 -4.19 -27.66
C VAL A 117 15.17 -5.04 -27.04
N GLY A 118 16.26 -5.27 -27.77
CA GLY A 118 17.46 -5.95 -27.27
C GLY A 118 18.18 -5.17 -26.16
N ALA A 119 18.24 -3.84 -26.24
CA ALA A 119 18.77 -2.99 -25.17
C ALA A 119 17.83 -2.93 -23.94
N LEU A 120 16.51 -2.89 -24.16
CA LEU A 120 15.48 -2.90 -23.11
C LEU A 120 15.48 -4.20 -22.29
N THR A 121 15.78 -5.33 -22.92
CA THR A 121 15.82 -6.66 -22.28
C THR A 121 17.13 -6.92 -21.53
N LYS A 122 18.23 -6.27 -21.94
CA LYS A 122 19.55 -6.37 -21.27
C LYS A 122 19.79 -5.29 -20.20
N MET A 123 19.04 -4.18 -20.19
CA MET A 123 19.15 -3.09 -19.20
C MET A 123 17.90 -2.97 -18.33
N ALA A 124 17.45 -4.08 -17.74
CA ALA A 124 16.67 -4.00 -16.51
C ALA A 124 17.60 -3.48 -15.40
N ASP A 125 17.80 -2.16 -15.37
CA ASP A 125 18.75 -1.45 -14.52
C ASP A 125 18.30 -1.47 -13.03
N PRO A 126 19.18 -1.86 -12.09
CA PRO A 126 18.93 -1.90 -10.64
C PRO A 126 18.88 -0.51 -9.95
N THR A 127 19.06 0.60 -10.67
CA THR A 127 19.11 1.95 -10.08
C THR A 127 17.77 2.71 -10.20
N HIS A 128 16.72 2.21 -9.54
CA HIS A 128 15.46 2.95 -9.44
C HIS A 128 15.54 4.07 -8.38
N ASP A 129 15.34 5.30 -8.84
CA ASP A 129 15.11 6.46 -7.98
C ASP A 129 13.84 6.26 -7.14
N ARG A 130 13.96 6.60 -5.87
CA ARG A 130 13.25 6.01 -4.74
C ARG A 130 11.92 6.72 -4.49
N ARG A 131 10.95 6.54 -5.39
CA ARG A 131 9.52 6.58 -5.03
C ARG A 131 9.01 5.15 -5.14
N GLU A 132 8.64 4.58 -4.00
CA GLU A 132 8.23 3.18 -3.78
C GLU A 132 7.37 2.61 -4.92
N SER A 133 8.00 2.12 -5.98
CA SER A 133 7.33 1.34 -7.00
C SER A 133 7.28 -0.08 -6.47
N VAL A 134 6.10 -0.48 -6.03
CA VAL A 134 5.74 -1.88 -5.85
C VAL A 134 6.08 -2.57 -7.16
N SER A 135 7.09 -3.44 -7.16
CA SER A 135 7.40 -4.30 -8.30
C SER A 135 6.24 -5.28 -8.44
N LEU A 136 5.24 -4.92 -9.23
CA LEU A 136 4.11 -5.79 -9.53
C LEU A 136 4.65 -6.95 -10.37
N PRO A 137 4.60 -8.21 -9.87
CA PRO A 137 5.00 -9.35 -10.67
C PRO A 137 4.15 -9.40 -11.96
N VAL A 138 4.82 -9.73 -13.08
CA VAL A 138 4.28 -9.62 -14.45
C VAL A 138 3.16 -10.65 -14.75
N SER A 139 2.86 -11.58 -13.84
CA SER A 139 1.73 -12.51 -14.03
C SER A 139 0.39 -11.82 -13.76
N SER A 140 -0.55 -11.98 -14.69
CA SER A 140 -1.87 -11.38 -14.63
C SER A 140 -2.71 -11.97 -13.50
N ALA A 141 -3.39 -11.12 -12.73
CA ALA A 141 -4.44 -11.57 -11.80
C ALA A 141 -5.62 -12.17 -12.60
N PRO A 142 -6.28 -13.23 -12.11
CA PRO A 142 -7.44 -13.79 -12.79
C PRO A 142 -8.58 -12.76 -12.86
N PRO A 143 -9.40 -12.79 -13.93
CA PRO A 143 -10.56 -11.92 -14.01
C PRO A 143 -11.57 -12.30 -12.91
N THR A 144 -12.10 -11.29 -12.23
CA THR A 144 -13.12 -11.43 -11.20
C THR A 144 -14.29 -10.48 -11.50
N PRO A 145 -15.48 -10.74 -10.96
CA PRO A 145 -16.62 -9.81 -11.07
C PRO A 145 -16.35 -8.39 -10.55
N TRP A 146 -15.28 -8.20 -9.76
CA TRP A 146 -14.87 -6.92 -9.17
C TRP A 146 -13.94 -6.09 -10.05
N ASN A 147 -13.44 -6.63 -11.17
CA ASN A 147 -12.60 -5.88 -12.12
C ASN A 147 -13.45 -4.91 -12.96
N LYS A 148 -14.16 -3.99 -12.29
CA LYS A 148 -15.03 -2.96 -12.85
C LYS A 148 -14.63 -1.59 -12.31
N ALA A 149 -15.05 -0.53 -13.00
CA ALA A 149 -14.85 0.82 -12.52
C ALA A 149 -15.46 1.00 -11.12
N ILE A 150 -14.67 1.54 -10.19
CA ILE A 150 -15.11 1.75 -8.82
C ILE A 150 -16.08 2.93 -8.79
N SER A 151 -17.33 2.68 -8.40
CA SER A 151 -18.38 3.71 -8.27
C SER A 151 -18.13 4.61 -7.03
N PRO A 152 -18.88 5.70 -6.80
CA PRO A 152 -18.76 6.48 -5.57
C PRO A 152 -19.42 5.80 -4.35
N HIS A 153 -20.28 4.80 -4.57
CA HIS A 153 -21.01 4.11 -3.51
C HIS A 153 -20.12 3.10 -2.79
N ARG A 154 -20.26 3.03 -1.46
CA ARG A 154 -19.57 2.05 -0.62
C ARG A 154 -20.60 1.32 0.22
N ARG A 155 -20.47 0.00 0.31
CA ARG A 155 -21.16 -0.82 1.30
C ARG A 155 -20.11 -1.31 2.27
N PHE A 156 -20.43 -1.26 3.56
CA PHE A 156 -19.54 -1.66 4.62
C PHE A 156 -20.28 -2.64 5.53
N ALA A 157 -19.59 -3.72 5.90
CA ALA A 157 -20.07 -4.71 6.85
C ALA A 157 -18.92 -5.04 7.80
N MET A 158 -19.24 -5.30 9.05
CA MET A 158 -18.27 -5.70 10.06
C MET A 158 -18.62 -7.07 10.61
N CYS A 159 -17.60 -7.84 10.94
CA CYS A 159 -17.72 -9.01 11.79
C CYS A 159 -16.69 -8.91 12.90
N SER A 160 -16.98 -9.55 14.04
CA SER A 160 -16.06 -9.64 15.16
C SER A 160 -15.56 -11.07 15.28
N ALA A 161 -14.26 -11.21 15.56
CA ALA A 161 -13.63 -12.50 15.83
C ALA A 161 -12.83 -12.40 17.13
N SER A 162 -12.83 -13.48 17.92
CA SER A 162 -12.07 -13.54 19.17
C SER A 162 -10.57 -13.53 18.87
N LEU A 163 -9.87 -12.49 19.34
CA LEU A 163 -8.41 -12.40 19.23
C LEU A 163 -7.71 -13.59 19.91
N ALA A 164 -8.27 -14.08 21.02
CA ALA A 164 -7.74 -15.27 21.68
C ALA A 164 -7.82 -16.51 20.79
N ASN A 165 -8.93 -16.68 20.05
CA ASN A 165 -9.09 -17.79 19.11
C ASN A 165 -8.10 -17.65 17.95
N LEU A 166 -7.94 -16.44 17.38
CA LEU A 166 -6.99 -16.20 16.30
C LEU A 166 -5.54 -16.45 16.72
N LYS A 167 -5.17 -16.09 17.96
CA LYS A 167 -3.85 -16.42 18.53
C LYS A 167 -3.65 -17.93 18.66
N ARG A 168 -4.65 -18.67 19.17
CA ARG A 168 -4.57 -20.14 19.23
C ARG A 168 -4.40 -20.78 17.84
N LEU A 169 -5.15 -20.31 16.85
CA LEU A 169 -5.01 -20.77 15.47
C LEU A 169 -3.60 -20.51 14.92
N LYS A 170 -3.07 -19.30 15.13
CA LYS A 170 -1.70 -18.94 14.76
C LYS A 170 -0.70 -19.91 15.39
N ASP A 171 -0.82 -20.18 16.69
CA ASP A 171 0.14 -20.99 17.42
C ASP A 171 0.09 -22.47 16.96
N VAL A 172 -1.09 -23.03 16.69
CA VAL A 172 -1.25 -24.41 16.18
C VAL A 172 -0.79 -24.56 14.73
N THR A 173 -0.97 -23.53 13.90
CA THR A 173 -0.59 -23.56 12.47
C THR A 173 0.87 -23.15 12.23
N GLY A 174 1.59 -22.70 13.26
CA GLY A 174 2.99 -22.26 13.15
C GLY A 174 3.16 -21.02 12.26
N GLY A 175 2.14 -20.16 12.17
CA GLY A 175 2.13 -18.95 11.35
C GLY A 175 2.18 -17.67 12.19
N THR A 176 1.93 -16.54 11.53
CA THR A 176 1.66 -15.24 12.16
C THR A 176 0.16 -14.99 12.24
N LEU A 177 -0.24 -14.04 13.10
CA LEU A 177 -1.66 -13.64 13.20
C LEU A 177 -2.19 -13.16 11.84
N ASN A 178 -1.34 -12.45 11.08
CA ASN A 178 -1.71 -11.96 9.75
C ASN A 178 -1.95 -13.12 8.78
N ASP A 179 -1.19 -14.22 8.84
CA ASP A 179 -1.41 -15.37 7.95
C ASP A 179 -2.80 -16.00 8.18
N VAL A 180 -3.22 -16.09 9.45
CA VAL A 180 -4.57 -16.55 9.82
C VAL A 180 -5.63 -15.57 9.31
N VAL A 181 -5.44 -14.26 9.48
CA VAL A 181 -6.36 -13.23 8.98
C VAL A 181 -6.47 -13.29 7.45
N MET A 182 -5.34 -13.44 6.75
CA MET A 182 -5.32 -13.58 5.31
C MET A 182 -6.07 -14.84 4.87
N ALA A 183 -5.90 -15.98 5.55
CA ALA A 183 -6.64 -17.21 5.25
C ALA A 183 -8.16 -17.08 5.49
N ILE A 184 -8.59 -16.33 6.50
CA ILE A 184 -10.00 -16.00 6.75
C ILE A 184 -10.55 -15.15 5.58
N CYS A 185 -9.84 -14.09 5.20
CA CYS A 185 -10.22 -13.24 4.06
C CYS A 185 -10.29 -14.05 2.76
N THR A 186 -9.29 -14.89 2.48
CA THR A 186 -9.27 -15.80 1.33
C THR A 186 -10.45 -16.77 1.35
N GLY A 187 -10.79 -17.33 2.51
CA GLY A 187 -11.96 -18.20 2.67
C GLY A 187 -13.28 -17.48 2.41
N ALA A 188 -13.43 -16.24 2.90
CA ALA A 188 -14.60 -15.42 2.65
C ALA A 188 -14.75 -15.06 1.16
N LEU A 189 -13.66 -14.67 0.50
CA LEU A 189 -13.63 -14.41 -0.94
C LEU A 189 -13.96 -15.67 -1.75
N ARG A 190 -13.40 -16.83 -1.37
CA ARG A 190 -13.74 -18.12 -1.99
C ARG A 190 -15.23 -18.42 -1.86
N ALA A 191 -15.79 -18.32 -0.65
CA ALA A 191 -17.20 -18.60 -0.40
C ALA A 191 -18.12 -17.68 -1.21
N TYR A 192 -17.78 -16.39 -1.32
CA TYR A 192 -18.49 -15.45 -2.17
C TYR A 192 -18.42 -15.88 -3.65
N LEU A 193 -17.23 -16.14 -4.18
CA LEU A 193 -17.06 -16.49 -5.58
C LEU A 193 -17.74 -17.81 -5.95
N LEU A 194 -17.72 -18.81 -5.05
CA LEU A 194 -18.48 -20.05 -5.24
C LEU A 194 -19.99 -19.81 -5.31
N LYS A 195 -20.53 -18.97 -4.43
CA LYS A 195 -21.96 -18.62 -4.43
C LYS A 195 -22.41 -17.89 -5.71
N HIS A 196 -21.48 -17.30 -6.44
CA HIS A 196 -21.71 -16.51 -7.64
C HIS A 196 -21.14 -17.16 -8.91
N ASP A 197 -20.83 -18.45 -8.87
CA ASP A 197 -20.29 -19.22 -10.00
C ASP A 197 -19.06 -18.56 -10.68
N GLY A 198 -18.25 -17.87 -9.88
CA GLY A 198 -17.17 -17.00 -10.34
C GLY A 198 -15.80 -17.34 -9.76
N LEU A 199 -15.61 -18.53 -9.18
CA LEU A 199 -14.34 -18.94 -8.61
C LEU A 199 -13.34 -19.31 -9.73
N PRO A 200 -12.18 -18.64 -9.85
CA PRO A 200 -11.17 -19.00 -10.84
C PRO A 200 -10.42 -20.29 -10.48
N GLU A 201 -9.80 -20.92 -11.47
CA GLU A 201 -8.95 -22.10 -11.28
C GLU A 201 -7.69 -21.80 -10.45
N GLY A 202 -7.10 -20.62 -10.67
CA GLY A 202 -5.92 -20.13 -9.96
C GLY A 202 -6.24 -19.31 -8.70
N PRO A 203 -5.23 -18.99 -7.88
CA PRO A 203 -5.39 -18.11 -6.73
C PRO A 203 -5.75 -16.68 -7.17
N LEU A 204 -6.51 -15.97 -6.33
CA LEU A 204 -6.61 -14.51 -6.45
C LEU A 204 -5.29 -13.85 -6.09
N ARG A 205 -5.15 -12.56 -6.38
CA ARG A 205 -3.98 -11.77 -6.02
C ARG A 205 -4.37 -10.51 -5.28
N ALA A 206 -3.66 -10.21 -4.20
CA ALA A 206 -3.91 -9.03 -3.39
C ALA A 206 -2.62 -8.24 -3.13
N MET A 207 -2.75 -6.93 -3.18
CA MET A 207 -1.75 -6.02 -2.63
C MET A 207 -1.94 -5.96 -1.11
N VAL A 208 -0.91 -6.33 -0.36
CA VAL A 208 -0.91 -6.33 1.10
C VAL A 208 0.10 -5.30 1.60
N PRO A 209 -0.34 -4.27 2.36
CA PRO A 209 0.57 -3.33 2.98
C PRO A 209 1.37 -4.01 4.10
N VAL A 210 2.68 -3.80 4.11
CA VAL A 210 3.59 -4.30 5.14
C VAL A 210 4.39 -3.14 5.74
N SER A 211 4.56 -3.16 7.06
CA SER A 211 5.40 -2.19 7.76
C SER A 211 6.88 -2.44 7.42
N ILE A 212 7.59 -1.38 7.04
CA ILE A 212 9.05 -1.38 6.86
C ILE A 212 9.78 -0.65 8.00
N ARG A 213 9.07 -0.35 9.10
CA ARG A 213 9.66 0.28 10.29
C ARG A 213 10.68 -0.64 10.94
N THR A 214 11.84 -0.08 11.31
CA THR A 214 12.91 -0.82 11.99
C THR A 214 12.85 -0.67 13.52
N GLY A 215 12.05 0.27 14.03
CA GLY A 215 11.94 0.59 15.46
C GLY A 215 12.99 1.57 15.95
N GLU A 216 13.89 2.03 15.07
CA GLU A 216 14.96 3.01 15.37
C GLU A 216 14.59 4.43 14.92
N GLU A 217 13.35 4.64 14.48
CA GLU A 217 12.90 5.92 13.96
C GLU A 217 12.66 6.98 15.05
N GLU A 218 13.22 8.17 14.84
CA GLU A 218 12.98 9.34 15.71
C GLU A 218 11.57 9.94 15.53
N ASP A 219 10.97 9.78 14.33
CA ASP A 219 9.63 10.28 14.03
C ASP A 219 8.61 9.13 13.85
N PRO A 220 7.78 8.85 14.85
CA PRO A 220 6.79 7.78 14.81
C PRO A 220 5.60 8.09 13.88
N TRP A 221 5.46 9.33 13.41
CA TRP A 221 4.29 9.82 12.69
C TRP A 221 4.37 9.66 11.17
N THR A 222 5.48 9.10 10.66
CA THR A 222 5.66 8.90 9.22
C THR A 222 5.00 7.61 8.72
N ASN A 223 4.31 7.68 7.57
CA ASN A 223 3.79 6.50 6.88
C ASN A 223 4.96 5.72 6.23
N ARG A 224 5.37 4.62 6.87
CA ARG A 224 6.46 3.74 6.40
C ARG A 224 5.91 2.36 6.08
N VAL A 225 5.15 2.30 4.99
CA VAL A 225 4.46 1.10 4.52
C VAL A 225 4.96 0.80 3.12
N SER A 226 5.50 -0.40 2.92
CA SER A 226 5.67 -0.95 1.58
C SER A 226 4.45 -1.79 1.23
N ALA A 227 4.23 -2.09 -0.05
CA ALA A 227 3.20 -3.01 -0.48
C ALA A 227 3.85 -4.23 -1.12
N ILE A 228 3.44 -5.41 -0.67
CA ILE A 228 3.75 -6.67 -1.34
C ILE A 228 2.54 -7.13 -2.13
N VAL A 229 2.79 -7.94 -3.14
CA VAL A 229 1.74 -8.59 -3.91
C VAL A 229 1.84 -10.07 -3.59
N ALA A 230 0.76 -10.63 -3.04
CA ALA A 230 0.73 -12.02 -2.62
C ALA A 230 -0.47 -12.72 -3.23
N ASP A 231 -0.29 -14.00 -3.50
CA ASP A 231 -1.37 -14.87 -3.95
C ASP A 231 -2.26 -15.24 -2.76
N LEU A 232 -3.56 -15.21 -2.99
CA LEU A 232 -4.60 -15.65 -2.08
C LEU A 232 -5.15 -16.98 -2.61
N PRO A 233 -4.85 -18.12 -1.96
CA PRO A 233 -5.21 -19.46 -2.41
C PRO A 233 -6.72 -19.73 -2.28
N THR A 234 -7.54 -18.98 -3.01
CA THR A 234 -9.00 -19.12 -3.07
C THR A 234 -9.41 -20.41 -3.74
N ASN A 235 -8.54 -21.03 -4.54
CA ASN A 235 -8.74 -22.32 -5.18
C ASN A 235 -8.55 -23.51 -4.20
N CYS A 236 -7.92 -23.32 -3.03
CA CYS A 236 -7.80 -24.33 -1.98
C CYS A 236 -9.08 -24.42 -1.12
N ALA A 237 -9.69 -25.61 -1.09
CA ALA A 237 -10.92 -25.87 -0.34
C ALA A 237 -10.67 -26.04 1.18
N ASP A 238 -9.64 -26.84 1.54
CA ASP A 238 -9.33 -27.14 2.94
C ASP A 238 -8.89 -25.88 3.69
N PRO A 239 -9.58 -25.47 4.77
CA PRO A 239 -9.17 -24.33 5.57
C PRO A 239 -7.78 -24.46 6.20
N VAL A 240 -7.33 -25.66 6.56
CA VAL A 240 -6.02 -25.84 7.22
C VAL A 240 -4.89 -25.69 6.20
N GLU A 241 -4.97 -26.39 5.08
CA GLU A 241 -4.06 -26.22 3.94
C GLU A 241 -4.03 -24.76 3.46
N ARG A 242 -5.18 -24.09 3.39
CA ARG A 242 -5.28 -22.68 2.98
C ARG A 242 -4.47 -21.74 3.88
N VAL A 243 -4.38 -22.00 5.20
CA VAL A 243 -3.53 -21.23 6.11
C VAL A 243 -2.05 -21.43 5.76
N ALA A 244 -1.63 -22.68 5.49
CA ALA A 244 -0.25 -22.98 5.11
C ALA A 244 0.14 -22.30 3.80
N LEU A 245 -0.72 -22.36 2.77
CA LEU A 245 -0.51 -21.71 1.48
C LEU A 245 -0.48 -20.18 1.59
N CYS A 246 -1.36 -19.58 2.40
CA CYS A 246 -1.30 -18.14 2.68
C CYS A 246 0.04 -17.74 3.31
N ARG A 247 0.53 -18.51 4.29
CA ARG A 247 1.83 -18.27 4.93
C ARG A 247 2.97 -18.33 3.92
N GLU A 248 2.97 -19.36 3.07
CA GLU A 248 3.97 -19.51 2.01
C GLU A 248 3.94 -18.33 1.03
N ALA A 249 2.75 -17.95 0.55
CA ALA A 249 2.59 -16.80 -0.34
C ALA A 249 3.09 -15.49 0.29
N MET A 250 2.80 -15.26 1.58
CA MET A 250 3.31 -14.09 2.30
C MET A 250 4.83 -14.13 2.45
N ASN A 251 5.42 -15.30 2.72
CA ASN A 251 6.86 -15.44 2.81
C ASN A 251 7.52 -15.15 1.46
N VAL A 252 7.05 -15.76 0.37
CA VAL A 252 7.56 -15.49 -0.99
C VAL A 252 7.47 -14.00 -1.32
N ALA A 253 6.31 -13.40 -1.08
CA ALA A 253 6.07 -11.98 -1.36
C ALA A 253 6.97 -11.05 -0.51
N LYS A 254 7.28 -11.42 0.74
CA LYS A 254 8.24 -10.69 1.58
C LYS A 254 9.68 -10.82 1.10
N HIS A 255 10.09 -11.98 0.56
CA HIS A 255 11.44 -12.15 0.01
C HIS A 255 11.65 -11.34 -1.28
N GLN A 256 10.57 -11.04 -2.00
CA GLN A 256 10.59 -10.20 -3.20
C GLN A 256 10.59 -8.71 -2.89
N LEU A 257 10.41 -8.29 -1.63
CA LEU A 257 10.62 -6.90 -1.24
C LEU A 257 12.10 -6.56 -1.49
N PRO A 258 12.41 -5.50 -2.25
CA PRO A 258 13.78 -5.06 -2.42
C PRO A 258 14.38 -4.75 -1.05
N MET A 259 15.36 -5.56 -0.63
CA MET A 259 16.05 -5.37 0.64
C MET A 259 16.72 -3.99 0.66
N ARG A 260 16.21 -3.09 1.49
CA ARG A 260 16.83 -1.79 1.71
C ARG A 260 17.94 -1.94 2.76
N SER A 261 19.17 -2.16 2.27
CA SER A 261 20.47 -1.96 2.94
C SER A 261 20.57 -2.33 4.44
N ARG A 262 21.14 -3.51 4.76
CA ARG A 262 21.97 -3.66 5.97
C ARG A 262 23.17 -2.72 5.77
N ARG A 263 23.25 -1.67 6.59
CA ARG A 263 24.18 -0.53 6.48
C ARG A 263 25.64 -0.95 6.27
N SER A 264 26.33 -0.27 5.35
CA SER A 264 27.78 -0.03 5.48
C SER A 264 28.02 0.94 6.64
N PRO A 265 29.02 0.73 7.51
CA PRO A 265 29.28 1.59 8.64
C PRO A 265 29.94 2.91 8.17
N ILE A 266 29.17 4.00 8.18
CA ILE A 266 29.76 5.34 8.07
C ILE A 266 30.37 5.69 9.44
N SER A 267 31.64 6.07 9.40
CA SER A 267 32.47 6.43 10.55
C SER A 267 31.85 7.58 11.36
N ARG A 268 31.69 7.36 12.66
CA ARG A 268 31.33 8.40 13.62
C ARG A 268 32.57 9.27 13.88
N ARG A 269 32.51 10.57 13.56
CA ARG A 269 33.36 11.55 14.24
C ARG A 269 32.73 11.91 15.59
N PRO A 270 33.52 12.10 16.66
CA PRO A 270 33.00 12.34 17.99
C PRO A 270 32.60 13.82 18.15
N SER A 271 31.36 14.07 18.57
CA SER A 271 30.99 15.34 19.20
C SER A 271 30.89 15.14 20.71
N SER A 272 31.41 16.13 21.42
CA SER A 272 31.65 16.18 22.85
C SER A 272 30.38 16.14 23.70
N GLN A 273 30.53 15.48 24.86
CA GLN A 273 29.73 15.51 26.09
C GLN A 273 28.57 16.51 26.19
N ARG A 274 27.37 15.98 26.48
CA ARG A 274 26.54 16.47 27.60
C ARG A 274 25.78 15.33 28.27
N GLN A 275 25.60 15.49 29.57
CA GLN A 275 25.46 14.48 30.61
C GLN A 275 24.21 13.60 30.55
N ARG A 276 24.41 12.36 31.01
CA ARG A 276 23.40 11.39 31.44
C ARG A 276 22.68 11.87 32.72
N SER A 277 21.36 11.85 32.68
CA SER A 277 20.45 11.33 33.71
C SER A 277 19.26 10.74 32.92
N GLY A 278 18.70 9.57 33.15
CA GLY A 278 18.67 8.72 34.32
C GLY A 278 17.22 8.32 34.59
N SER A 279 16.57 7.59 33.68
CA SER A 279 15.35 6.82 33.96
C SER A 279 14.98 5.94 32.75
N SER A 280 15.14 4.62 32.92
CA SER A 280 14.63 3.59 32.02
C SER A 280 13.11 3.56 32.08
N LEU A 281 12.43 3.89 30.98
CA LEU A 281 11.02 3.57 30.78
C LEU A 281 10.91 2.69 29.54
N GLY A 282 10.82 1.39 29.77
CA GLY A 282 10.43 0.42 28.75
C GLY A 282 8.98 0.67 28.36
N LEU A 283 8.74 1.13 27.13
CA LEU A 283 7.41 1.29 26.56
C LEU A 283 6.96 -0.04 25.97
N SER A 284 6.32 -0.86 26.82
CA SER A 284 5.46 -1.96 26.39
C SER A 284 4.17 -1.41 25.80
N TRP A 285 3.78 -1.87 24.61
CA TRP A 285 2.50 -1.57 23.98
C TRP A 285 1.33 -2.10 24.83
N PRO A 286 0.37 -1.28 25.27
CA PRO A 286 -0.86 -1.79 25.84
C PRO A 286 -1.76 -2.30 24.72
N VAL A 287 -1.92 -3.63 24.66
CA VAL A 287 -3.09 -4.26 24.04
C VAL A 287 -4.29 -3.76 24.83
N ALA A 288 -5.18 -3.00 24.18
CA ALA A 288 -6.44 -2.60 24.78
C ALA A 288 -7.27 -3.86 25.10
N SER A 289 -7.17 -4.34 26.34
CA SER A 289 -8.07 -5.32 26.91
C SER A 289 -9.28 -4.55 27.46
N THR A 290 -10.34 -4.45 26.67
CA THR A 290 -11.64 -4.08 27.23
C THR A 290 -12.13 -5.28 28.05
N ARG A 291 -12.03 -5.18 29.38
CA ARG A 291 -12.74 -6.08 30.30
C ARG A 291 -14.22 -5.87 30.09
N LEU A 292 -14.90 -6.87 29.54
CA LEU A 292 -16.34 -7.03 29.70
C LEU A 292 -16.54 -7.80 31.01
N SER A 293 -16.94 -7.07 32.06
CA SER A 293 -17.63 -7.66 33.20
C SER A 293 -19.02 -8.12 32.74
N THR A 294 -19.34 -9.38 33.02
CA THR A 294 -20.68 -9.98 33.23
C THR A 294 -21.80 -8.92 33.35
N TRP A 295 -22.89 -8.91 32.59
CA TRP A 295 -23.84 -9.98 32.23
C TRP A 295 -24.43 -9.75 30.84
#